data_AF-A0A8T4F778-F1
#
_entry.id   AF-A0A8T4F778-F1
#
_cell.length_a   1.000
_cell.length_b   1.000
_cell.length_c   1.000
_cell.angle_alpha   90.00
_cell.angle_beta   90.00
_cell.angle_gamma   90.00
#
_symmetry.space_group_name_H-M   'P 1'
#
loop_
_entity.id
_entity.type
_entity.pdbx_description
1 polymer ?
#
loop_
_entity_poly.entity_id
_entity_poly.type
_entity_poly.pdbx_seq_one_letter_code
_entity_poly.pdbx_strand_id
1 'polypeptide(L)'
;MVSDPASRYAQAEVATLAMPDGRGGVQDVRYLRRRFVPQPDDLQTLTFHTVAGGDRPDLITAAYLGDPTQFWRVCDANVVIHPDELTAGDRIGSAVRIPVPGF
;
A
#
# COMPACT_ATOMS: atom_id res chain seq x y z
N MET A 1 8.97 2.55 -17.30
CA MET A 1 7.93 2.37 -16.27
C MET A 1 7.81 3.69 -15.56
N VAL A 2 6.71 4.41 -15.76
CA VAL A 2 6.40 5.61 -14.98
C VAL A 2 5.35 5.16 -13.97
N SER A 3 5.63 5.32 -12.68
CA SER A 3 4.64 5.11 -11.63
C SER A 3 3.68 6.29 -11.60
N ASP A 4 2.40 6.01 -11.37
CA ASP A 4 1.42 7.07 -11.07
C ASP A 4 1.90 7.86 -9.83
N PRO A 5 1.88 9.20 -9.84
CA PRO A 5 2.24 10.03 -8.68
C PRO A 5 1.48 9.69 -7.39
N ALA A 6 0.25 9.16 -7.48
CA ALA A 6 -0.56 8.73 -6.35
C ALA A 6 -0.30 7.27 -5.91
N SER A 7 0.58 6.55 -6.63
CA SER A 7 0.90 5.15 -6.35
C SER A 7 1.68 4.99 -5.04
N ARG A 8 1.45 3.87 -4.35
CA ARG A 8 2.26 3.41 -3.21
C ARG A 8 3.78 3.44 -3.49
N TYR A 9 4.18 3.27 -4.75
CA TYR A 9 5.58 3.22 -5.19
C TYR A 9 6.03 4.48 -5.95
N ALA A 10 5.30 5.59 -5.89
CA ALA A 10 5.64 6.81 -6.61
C ALA A 10 7.06 7.32 -6.29
N GLN A 11 7.51 7.17 -5.04
CA GLN A 11 8.82 7.62 -4.56
C GLN A 11 9.92 6.54 -4.64
N ALA A 12 9.61 5.34 -5.16
CA ALA A 12 10.60 4.27 -5.28
C ALA A 12 11.48 4.48 -6.51
N GLU A 13 12.81 4.42 -6.32
CA GLU A 13 13.77 4.45 -7.43
C GLU A 13 13.56 3.26 -8.37
N VAL A 14 13.56 3.52 -9.68
CA VAL A 14 13.59 2.48 -10.72
C VAL A 14 15.05 2.15 -11.02
N ALA A 15 15.44 0.90 -10.77
CA ALA A 15 16.77 0.38 -11.09
C ALA A 15 16.71 -0.63 -12.25
N THR A 16 17.87 -0.90 -12.86
CA THR A 16 18.02 -1.85 -13.96
C THR A 16 19.02 -2.93 -13.57
N LEU A 17 18.66 -4.19 -13.79
CA LEU A 17 19.53 -5.35 -13.61
C LEU A 17 19.75 -6.03 -14.96
N ALA A 18 21.00 -6.09 -15.41
CA ALA A 18 21.39 -6.88 -16.57
C ALA A 18 21.41 -8.37 -16.18
N MET A 19 20.64 -9.19 -16.89
CA MET A 19 20.56 -10.63 -16.66
C MET A 19 20.69 -11.41 -17.96
N PRO A 20 21.22 -12.65 -17.95
CA PRO A 20 21.20 -13.51 -19.12
C PRO A 20 19.75 -13.72 -19.62
N ASP A 21 19.55 -13.68 -20.94
CA ASP A 21 18.22 -13.82 -21.57
C ASP A 21 17.82 -15.27 -21.87
N GLY A 22 18.67 -16.24 -21.52
CA GLY A 22 18.47 -17.67 -21.78
C GLY A 22 18.73 -18.09 -23.24
N ARG A 23 19.08 -17.16 -24.14
CA ARG A 23 19.41 -17.37 -25.56
C ARG A 23 20.85 -16.98 -25.92
N GLY A 24 21.68 -16.73 -24.91
CA GLY A 24 23.08 -16.32 -25.08
C GLY A 24 23.28 -14.81 -25.19
N GLY A 25 22.22 -14.02 -24.99
CA GLY A 25 22.26 -12.57 -24.87
C GLY A 25 22.08 -12.08 -23.42
N VAL A 26 21.99 -10.76 -23.28
CA VAL A 26 21.71 -10.07 -22.02
C VAL A 26 20.42 -9.29 -22.18
N GLN A 27 19.53 -9.39 -21.20
CA GLN A 27 18.32 -8.59 -21.08
C GLN A 27 18.43 -7.64 -19.88
N ASP A 28 17.99 -6.41 -20.07
CA ASP A 28 17.86 -5.43 -19.00
C ASP A 28 16.48 -5.56 -18.34
N VAL A 29 16.46 -5.90 -17.06
CA VAL A 29 15.24 -5.98 -16.26
C VAL A 29 15.12 -4.75 -15.38
N ARG A 30 14.08 -3.93 -15.63
CA ARG A 30 13.74 -2.79 -14.79
C ARG A 30 12.89 -3.21 -13.61
N TYR A 31 13.23 -2.75 -12.42
CA TYR A 31 12.54 -3.08 -11.17
C TYR A 31 12.52 -1.88 -10.22
N LEU A 32 11.60 -1.89 -9.26
CA LEU A 32 11.54 -0.89 -8.20
C LEU A 32 12.46 -1.30 -7.05
N ARG A 33 13.26 -0.36 -6.53
CA ARG A 33 14.02 -0.54 -5.30
C ARG A 33 13.06 -0.74 -4.12
N ARG A 34 13.58 -1.35 -3.05
CA ARG A 34 12.83 -1.56 -1.81
C ARG A 34 12.32 -0.22 -1.27
N ARG A 35 11.01 -0.16 -1.02
CA ARG A 35 10.37 0.92 -0.26
C ARG A 35 10.47 0.64 1.24
N PHE A 36 10.74 1.66 2.03
CA PHE A 36 10.60 1.62 3.48
C PHE A 36 9.21 2.11 3.87
N VAL A 37 8.50 1.31 4.66
CA VAL A 37 7.18 1.68 5.19
C VAL A 37 7.38 2.65 6.36
N PRO A 38 6.65 3.78 6.43
CA PRO A 38 6.74 4.70 7.57
C PRO A 38 6.37 3.97 8.87
N GLN A 39 6.93 4.40 10.01
CA GLN A 39 6.47 3.87 11.29
C GLN A 39 5.04 4.38 11.55
N PRO A 40 4.13 3.54 12.06
CA PRO A 40 2.75 3.98 12.33
C PRO A 40 2.65 5.18 13.26
N ASP A 41 3.61 5.34 14.16
CA ASP A 41 3.66 6.44 15.14
C ASP A 41 4.08 7.78 14.51
N ASP A 42 4.68 7.75 13.31
CA ASP A 42 4.96 8.95 12.52
C ASP A 42 3.71 9.45 11.77
N LEU A 43 2.63 8.67 11.75
CA LEU A 43 1.41 8.97 11.01
C LEU A 43 0.33 9.54 11.93
N GLN A 44 -0.20 10.71 11.54
CA GLN A 44 -1.37 11.27 12.22
C GLN A 44 -2.61 10.40 11.94
N THR A 45 -3.31 10.02 13.01
CA THR A 45 -4.57 9.25 12.90
C THR A 45 -5.75 10.18 12.70
N LEU A 46 -6.51 9.96 11.62
CA LEU A 46 -7.78 10.65 11.36
C LEU A 46 -8.89 10.05 12.23
N THR A 47 -9.02 8.72 12.22
CA THR A 47 -10.03 7.98 12.97
C THR A 47 -9.67 6.50 13.06
N PHE A 48 -10.47 5.73 13.77
CA PHE A 48 -10.47 4.26 13.75
C PHE A 48 -11.77 3.76 13.14
N HIS A 49 -11.65 2.81 12.21
CA HIS A 49 -12.78 2.10 11.63
C HIS A 49 -12.88 0.71 12.26
N THR A 50 -14.06 0.33 12.76
CA THR A 50 -14.31 -1.02 13.27
C THR A 50 -14.72 -1.93 12.13
N VAL A 51 -13.94 -2.98 11.88
CA VAL A 51 -14.16 -3.92 10.77
C VAL A 51 -15.48 -4.66 10.94
N ALA A 52 -16.30 -4.65 9.90
CA ALA A 52 -17.54 -5.38 9.76
C ALA A 52 -17.45 -6.48 8.69
N GLY A 53 -18.38 -7.43 8.74
CA GLY A 53 -18.50 -8.47 7.72
C GLY A 53 -18.84 -7.86 6.36
N GLY A 54 -18.05 -8.21 5.33
CA GLY A 54 -18.22 -7.68 3.97
C GLY A 54 -17.44 -6.40 3.68
N ASP A 55 -16.71 -5.85 4.66
CA ASP A 55 -15.81 -4.74 4.42
C ASP A 55 -14.73 -5.10 3.42
N ARG A 56 -14.35 -4.09 2.63
CA ARG A 56 -13.23 -4.16 1.70
C ARG A 56 -12.31 -2.96 1.90
N PRO A 57 -10.98 -3.13 1.80
CA PRO A 57 -10.03 -2.05 2.01
C PRO A 57 -10.28 -0.84 1.09
N ASP A 58 -10.63 -1.07 -0.18
CA ASP A 58 -10.92 -0.01 -1.14
C ASP A 58 -12.17 0.79 -0.78
N LEU A 59 -13.22 0.13 -0.26
CA LEU A 59 -14.46 0.79 0.17
C LEU A 59 -14.24 1.61 1.45
N ILE A 60 -13.54 1.06 2.44
CA ILE A 60 -13.14 1.80 3.65
C ILE A 60 -12.35 3.04 3.23
N THR A 61 -11.38 2.88 2.34
CA THR A 61 -10.53 3.98 1.88
C THR A 61 -11.34 5.05 1.14
N ALA A 62 -12.24 4.66 0.24
CA ALA A 62 -13.13 5.61 -0.43
C ALA A 62 -14.01 6.38 0.57
N ALA A 63 -14.52 5.69 1.61
CA ALA A 63 -15.39 6.30 2.62
C ALA A 63 -14.67 7.36 3.48
N TYR A 64 -13.39 7.14 3.82
CA TYR A 64 -12.65 8.04 4.72
C TYR A 64 -11.70 9.00 4.00
N LEU A 65 -11.07 8.57 2.89
CA LEU A 65 -10.06 9.34 2.17
C LEU A 65 -10.56 9.86 0.81
N GLY A 66 -11.76 9.46 0.39
CA GLY A 66 -12.38 9.92 -0.87
C GLY A 66 -11.85 9.25 -2.14
N ASP A 67 -10.79 8.44 -2.04
CA ASP A 67 -10.16 7.76 -3.18
C ASP A 67 -9.84 6.29 -2.83
N PRO A 68 -10.50 5.30 -3.46
CA PRO A 68 -10.26 3.88 -3.18
C PRO A 68 -8.83 3.43 -3.53
N THR A 69 -8.13 4.12 -4.44
CA THR A 69 -6.77 3.76 -4.87
C THR A 69 -5.72 4.07 -3.82
N GLN A 70 -6.07 4.86 -2.80
CA GLN A 70 -5.20 5.22 -1.68
C GLN A 70 -5.21 4.19 -0.53
N PHE A 71 -5.76 2.99 -0.73
CA PHE A 71 -5.86 1.96 0.31
C PHE A 71 -4.51 1.62 0.95
N TRP A 72 -3.43 1.80 0.20
CA TRP A 72 -2.06 1.57 0.66
C TRP A 72 -1.67 2.46 1.85
N ARG A 73 -2.28 3.64 2.00
CA ARG A 73 -2.08 4.52 3.16
C ARG A 73 -2.63 3.87 4.44
N VAL A 74 -3.81 3.26 4.35
CA VAL A 74 -4.41 2.49 5.45
C VAL A 74 -3.56 1.27 5.75
N CYS A 75 -3.04 0.57 4.73
CA CYS A 75 -2.13 -0.55 4.93
C CYS A 75 -0.85 -0.12 5.69
N ASP A 76 -0.20 0.97 5.27
CA ASP A 76 1.01 1.46 5.94
C ASP A 76 0.75 1.87 7.40
N ALA A 77 -0.39 2.50 7.68
CA ALA A 77 -0.79 2.89 9.03
C ALA A 77 -1.06 1.71 9.99
N ASN A 78 -1.28 0.52 9.46
CA ASN A 78 -1.53 -0.70 10.23
C ASN A 78 -0.40 -1.75 10.07
N VAL A 79 0.73 -1.38 9.43
CA VAL A 79 1.85 -2.29 9.14
C VAL A 79 1.42 -3.54 8.35
N VAL A 80 0.48 -3.35 7.43
CA VAL A 80 -0.04 -4.42 6.58
C VAL A 80 0.56 -4.31 5.19
N ILE A 81 1.04 -5.43 4.65
CA ILE A 81 1.55 -5.49 3.28
C ILE A 81 0.42 -5.84 2.32
N HIS A 82 -0.34 -6.89 2.63
CA HIS A 82 -1.45 -7.39 1.81
C HIS A 82 -2.78 -6.79 2.29
N PRO A 83 -3.47 -5.98 1.46
CA PRO A 83 -4.65 -5.23 1.89
C PRO A 83 -5.77 -6.09 2.49
N ASP A 84 -5.96 -7.31 1.98
CA ASP A 84 -7.01 -8.22 2.43
C ASP A 84 -6.86 -8.62 3.91
N GLU A 85 -5.65 -8.49 4.49
CA GLU A 85 -5.42 -8.72 5.92
C GLU A 85 -6.09 -7.65 6.80
N LEU A 86 -6.40 -6.44 6.26
CA LEU A 86 -7.08 -5.39 7.04
C LEU A 86 -8.51 -5.79 7.42
N THR A 87 -9.19 -6.51 6.53
CA THR A 87 -10.62 -6.86 6.63
C THR A 87 -10.84 -8.37 6.60
N ALA A 88 -9.81 -9.15 6.94
CA ALA A 88 -9.91 -10.60 7.05
C ALA A 88 -10.98 -10.99 8.09
N GLY A 89 -11.59 -12.17 7.94
CA GLY A 89 -12.73 -12.59 8.76
C GLY A 89 -12.43 -12.63 10.27
N ASP A 90 -11.19 -12.93 10.65
CA ASP A 90 -10.71 -12.93 12.04
C ASP A 90 -10.45 -11.52 12.60
N ARG A 91 -10.52 -10.48 11.75
CA ARG A 91 -10.40 -9.06 12.12
C ARG A 91 -11.75 -8.38 12.36
N ILE A 92 -12.87 -9.05 12.11
CA ILE A 92 -14.21 -8.48 12.36
C ILE A 92 -14.33 -8.06 13.84
N GLY A 93 -14.78 -6.83 14.07
CA GLY A 93 -14.87 -6.19 15.39
C GLY A 93 -13.58 -5.53 15.87
N SER A 94 -12.45 -5.73 15.17
CA SER A 94 -11.19 -5.03 15.47
C SER A 94 -11.16 -3.64 14.84
N ALA A 95 -10.30 -2.77 15.40
CA ALA A 95 -10.09 -1.43 14.87
C ALA A 95 -8.97 -1.43 13.81
N VAL A 96 -9.24 -0.77 12.68
CA VAL A 96 -8.28 -0.39 11.65
C VAL A 96 -8.01 1.11 11.78
N ARG A 97 -6.72 1.46 11.90
CA ARG A 97 -6.28 2.86 11.96
C ARG A 97 -6.43 3.51 10.58
N ILE A 98 -7.11 4.64 10.50
CA ILE A 98 -7.22 5.45 9.30
C ILE A 98 -6.31 6.67 9.45
N PRO A 99 -5.27 6.84 8.59
CA PRO A 99 -4.40 8.00 8.67
C PRO A 99 -5.06 9.24 8.07
N VAL A 100 -4.62 10.42 8.51
CA VAL A 100 -4.89 11.67 7.78
C VAL A 100 -4.19 11.60 6.41
N PRO A 101 -4.84 12.02 5.32
CA PRO A 101 -4.16 12.18 4.05
C PRO A 101 -3.01 13.21 4.18
N GLY A 102 -1.77 12.73 4.23
CA GLY A 102 -0.58 13.58 4.10
C GLY A 102 -0.34 13.98 2.65
N PHE A 103 0.10 15.23 2.46
CA PHE A 103 0.36 15.92 1.19
C PHE A 103 1.40 15.21 0.32
#